data_AF-A0A965P1H4-F1
#
_entry.id   AF-A0A965P1H4-F1
#
_cell.length_a   1.000
_cell.length_b   1.000
_cell.length_c   1.000
_cell.angle_alpha   90.00
_cell.angle_beta   90.00
_cell.angle_gamma   90.00
#
_symmetry.space_group_name_H-M   'P 1'
#
loop_
_entity.id
_entity.type
_entity.pdbx_description
1 polymer ?
#
loop_
_entity_poly.entity_id
_entity_poly.type
_entity_poly.pdbx_seq_one_letter_code
_entity_poly.pdbx_strand_id
1 'polypeptide(L)'
;MTSGVPYERTEEHLKLVESHSAMGTRYEDIAILLGISSDTLTKYYKVELEEGRIKANAVIANSLYNKAKLGDTTAQIFWLKTRAGFSEKQKIEHSGFINGGQFDLSKLTNEELKTFQALMVKASVAPDVANP
;
A
#
# COMPACT_ATOMS: atom_id res chain seq x y z
N MET A 1 32.52 -20.61 -24.16
CA MET A 1 32.41 -20.11 -22.77
C MET A 1 32.70 -18.62 -22.83
N THR A 2 31.69 -17.76 -22.68
CA THR A 2 31.89 -16.31 -22.71
C THR A 2 32.59 -15.90 -21.43
N SER A 3 33.91 -15.73 -21.50
CA SER A 3 34.72 -15.10 -20.44
C SER A 3 34.32 -13.62 -20.36
N GLY A 4 33.21 -13.35 -19.67
CA GLY A 4 32.79 -12.00 -19.32
C GLY A 4 33.67 -11.49 -18.19
N VAL A 5 34.28 -10.32 -18.40
CA VAL A 5 35.06 -9.61 -17.38
C VAL A 5 34.22 -9.50 -16.09
N PRO A 6 34.75 -9.88 -14.91
CA PRO A 6 34.03 -9.71 -13.66
C PRO A 6 33.66 -8.23 -13.46
N TYR A 7 32.39 -7.97 -13.14
CA TYR A 7 31.95 -6.62 -12.82
C TYR A 7 32.56 -6.18 -11.48
N GLU A 8 33.21 -5.01 -11.47
CA GLU A 8 33.87 -4.46 -10.29
C GLU A 8 33.02 -3.34 -9.65
N ARG A 9 32.86 -3.42 -8.32
CA ARG A 9 32.16 -2.41 -7.53
C ARG A 9 33.15 -1.37 -7.05
N THR A 10 32.94 -0.11 -7.41
CA THR A 10 33.75 1.02 -6.91
C THR A 10 33.00 1.74 -5.79
N GLU A 11 33.71 2.41 -4.90
CA GLU A 11 33.07 3.18 -3.81
C GLU A 11 32.18 4.31 -4.34
N GLU A 12 32.53 4.88 -5.50
CA GLU A 12 31.71 5.86 -6.20
C GLU A 12 30.37 5.27 -6.65
N HIS A 13 30.37 4.07 -7.23
CA HIS A 13 29.13 3.38 -7.60
C HIS A 13 28.27 3.06 -6.38
N LEU A 14 28.87 2.66 -5.26
CA LEU A 14 28.12 2.40 -4.01
C LEU A 14 27.35 3.64 -3.56
N LYS A 15 28.05 4.78 -3.47
CA LYS A 15 27.46 6.06 -3.07
C LYS A 15 26.38 6.53 -4.04
N LEU A 16 26.61 6.36 -5.34
CA LEU A 16 25.64 6.73 -6.36
C LEU A 16 24.36 5.89 -6.24
N VAL A 17 24.49 4.56 -6.13
CA VAL A 17 23.32 3.67 -6.02
C VAL A 17 22.53 3.94 -4.74
N GLU A 18 23.21 4.11 -3.61
CA GLU A 18 22.56 4.43 -2.33
C GLU A 18 21.82 5.78 -2.39
N SER A 19 22.46 6.82 -2.94
CA SER A 19 21.87 8.15 -3.05
C SER A 19 20.64 8.14 -3.96
N HIS A 20 20.75 7.51 -5.13
CA HIS A 20 19.65 7.44 -6.08
C HIS A 20 18.48 6.59 -5.59
N SER A 21 18.76 5.49 -4.88
CA SER A 21 17.70 4.66 -4.26
C SER A 21 16.98 5.43 -3.14
N ALA A 22 17.70 6.23 -2.35
CA ALA A 22 17.11 7.13 -1.36
C ALA A 22 16.20 8.20 -1.99
N MET A 23 16.52 8.69 -3.18
CA MET A 23 15.68 9.63 -3.93
C MET A 23 14.48 8.99 -4.64
N GLY A 24 14.37 7.65 -4.61
CA GLY A 24 13.30 6.93 -5.30
C GLY A 24 13.53 6.77 -6.82
N THR A 25 14.77 6.91 -7.27
CA THR A 25 15.13 6.63 -8.68
C THR A 25 14.86 5.16 -8.98
N ARG A 26 14.27 4.86 -10.14
CA ARG A 26 13.99 3.48 -10.58
C ARG A 26 15.30 2.73 -10.83
N TYR A 27 15.30 1.42 -10.62
CA TYR A 27 16.51 0.59 -10.70
C TYR A 27 17.09 0.58 -12.12
N GLU A 28 16.23 0.57 -13.12
CA GLU A 28 16.58 0.69 -14.54
C GLU A 28 17.28 2.00 -14.88
N ASP A 29 16.85 3.12 -14.31
CA ASP A 29 17.48 4.42 -14.53
C ASP A 29 18.85 4.48 -13.83
N ILE A 30 18.96 3.91 -12.62
CA ILE A 30 20.25 3.74 -11.92
C ILE A 30 21.18 2.85 -12.75
N ALA A 31 20.68 1.75 -13.31
CA ALA A 31 21.48 0.84 -14.13
C ALA A 31 22.01 1.53 -15.40
N ILE A 32 21.19 2.37 -16.04
CA ILE A 32 21.60 3.23 -17.17
C ILE A 32 22.74 4.18 -16.75
N LEU A 33 22.65 4.82 -15.57
CA LEU A 33 23.69 5.71 -15.07
C LEU A 33 25.03 5.00 -14.86
N LEU A 34 25.01 3.73 -14.41
CA LEU A 34 26.22 2.92 -14.23
C LEU A 34 26.68 2.22 -15.53
N GLY A 35 25.91 2.31 -16.62
CA GLY A 35 26.21 1.61 -17.87
C GLY A 35 26.12 0.08 -17.76
N ILE A 36 25.25 -0.44 -16.88
CA ILE A 36 25.08 -1.88 -16.63
C ILE A 36 23.63 -2.33 -16.86
N SER A 37 23.41 -3.65 -16.90
CA SER A 37 22.05 -4.18 -16.90
C SER A 37 21.39 -4.08 -15.52
N SER A 38 20.06 -4.00 -15.48
CA SER A 38 19.29 -4.04 -14.23
C SER A 38 19.57 -5.32 -13.41
N ASP A 39 19.79 -6.44 -14.08
CA ASP A 39 20.17 -7.70 -13.42
C ASP A 39 21.53 -7.59 -12.73
N THR A 40 22.49 -6.90 -13.35
CA THR A 40 23.80 -6.64 -12.74
C THR A 40 23.65 -5.70 -11.55
N LEU A 41 22.85 -4.63 -11.69
CA LEU A 41 22.59 -3.70 -10.60
C LEU A 41 22.03 -4.43 -9.37
N THR A 42 20.95 -5.19 -9.56
CA THR A 42 20.28 -5.90 -8.45
C THR A 42 21.13 -7.02 -7.86
N LYS A 43 21.98 -7.67 -8.66
CA LYS A 43 22.92 -8.69 -8.18
C LYS A 43 24.03 -8.10 -7.32
N TYR A 44 24.61 -6.97 -7.70
CA TYR A 44 25.81 -6.42 -7.06
C TYR A 44 25.52 -5.31 -6.05
N TYR A 45 24.40 -4.60 -6.14
CA TYR A 45 24.10 -3.43 -5.29
C TYR A 45 22.84 -3.56 -4.44
N LYS A 46 22.40 -4.80 -4.17
CA LYS A 46 21.18 -5.04 -3.38
C LYS A 46 21.20 -4.34 -2.03
N VAL A 47 22.36 -4.28 -1.37
CA VAL A 47 22.51 -3.66 -0.05
C VAL A 47 22.30 -2.16 -0.14
N GLU A 48 22.97 -1.48 -1.08
CA GLU A 48 22.89 -0.02 -1.24
C GLU A 48 21.50 0.43 -1.72
N LEU A 49 20.86 -0.39 -2.57
CA LEU A 49 19.48 -0.17 -2.99
C LEU A 49 18.52 -0.18 -1.80
N GLU A 50 18.64 -1.15 -0.89
CA GLU A 50 17.76 -1.21 0.27
C GLU A 50 18.13 -0.22 1.36
N GLU A 51 19.43 -0.01 1.62
CA GLU A 51 19.89 0.97 2.61
C GLU A 51 19.43 2.38 2.26
N GLY A 52 19.57 2.81 1.01
CA GLY A 52 19.11 4.14 0.61
C GLY A 52 17.61 4.31 0.81
N ARG A 53 16.80 3.29 0.44
CA ARG A 53 15.34 3.29 0.70
C ARG A 53 15.01 3.36 2.19
N ILE A 54 15.70 2.57 3.02
CA ILE A 54 15.51 2.55 4.48
C ILE A 54 15.87 3.91 5.08
N LYS A 55 17.03 4.47 4.71
CA LYS A 55 17.51 5.77 5.19
C LYS A 55 16.55 6.90 4.80
N ALA A 56 16.07 6.93 3.54
CA ALA A 56 15.07 7.90 3.10
C ALA A 56 13.77 7.81 3.90
N ASN A 57 13.25 6.60 4.09
CA ASN A 57 12.05 6.38 4.89
C ASN A 57 12.25 6.84 6.35
N ALA A 58 13.42 6.58 6.95
CA ALA A 58 13.74 7.02 8.30
C ALA A 58 13.78 8.55 8.43
N VAL A 59 14.35 9.26 7.45
CA VAL A 59 14.41 10.72 7.41
C VAL A 59 12.99 11.32 7.36
N ILE A 60 12.14 10.82 6.47
CA ILE A 60 10.76 11.30 6.35
C ILE A 60 9.95 10.95 7.62
N ALA A 61 10.12 9.74 8.16
CA ALA A 61 9.47 9.33 9.40
C ALA A 61 9.88 10.21 10.59
N ASN A 62 11.16 10.57 10.71
CA ASN A 62 11.65 11.49 11.75
C ASN A 62 11.04 12.89 11.59
N SER A 63 10.94 13.41 10.36
CA SER A 63 10.28 14.70 10.09
C SER A 63 8.81 14.68 10.51
N LEU A 64 8.07 13.64 10.12
CA LEU A 64 6.68 13.43 10.51
C LEU A 64 6.53 13.33 12.04
N TYR A 65 7.38 12.54 12.70
CA TYR A 65 7.38 12.37 14.16
C TYR A 65 7.61 13.71 14.88
N ASN A 66 8.56 14.51 14.42
CA ASN A 66 8.84 15.82 15.00
C ASN A 66 7.68 16.80 14.78
N LYS A 67 7.06 16.82 13.60
CA LYS A 67 5.84 17.60 13.35
C LYS A 67 4.71 17.20 14.30
N ALA A 68 4.48 15.90 14.46
CA ALA A 68 3.45 15.39 15.36
C ALA A 68 3.72 15.81 16.82
N LYS A 69 4.98 15.76 17.29
CA LYS A 69 5.39 16.23 18.63
C LYS A 69 5.17 17.74 18.84
N LEU A 70 5.28 18.54 17.78
CA LEU A 70 5.08 19.99 17.82
C LEU A 70 3.60 20.40 17.68
N GLY A 71 2.67 19.44 17.66
CA GLY A 71 1.24 19.73 17.68
C GLY A 71 0.55 19.70 16.32
N ASP A 72 1.24 19.30 15.25
CA ASP A 72 0.59 19.13 13.94
C ASP A 72 -0.43 17.99 14.00
N THR A 73 -1.72 18.37 14.02
CA THR A 73 -2.84 17.43 14.19
C THR A 73 -2.92 16.42 13.04
N THR A 74 -2.61 16.83 11.80
CA THR A 74 -2.62 15.94 10.64
C THR A 74 -1.53 14.88 10.76
N ALA A 75 -0.32 15.26 11.16
CA ALA A 75 0.79 14.34 11.40
C ALA A 75 0.48 13.37 12.57
N GLN A 76 -0.13 13.85 13.65
CA GLN A 76 -0.57 13.03 14.77
C GLN A 76 -1.61 11.99 14.35
N ILE A 77 -2.67 12.41 13.65
CA ILE A 77 -3.72 11.51 13.15
C ILE A 77 -3.11 10.46 12.21
N PHE A 78 -2.27 10.89 11.28
CA PHE A 78 -1.59 9.98 10.36
C PHE A 78 -0.73 8.97 11.12
N TRP A 79 0.06 9.40 12.10
CA TRP A 79 0.88 8.51 12.92
C TRP A 79 0.03 7.48 13.68
N LEU A 80 -1.05 7.93 14.33
CA LEU A 80 -1.93 7.05 15.09
C LEU A 80 -2.56 5.98 14.19
N LYS A 81 -3.04 6.38 13.01
CA LYS A 81 -3.68 5.46 12.06
C LYS A 81 -2.70 4.49 11.40
N THR A 82 -1.53 4.97 10.98
CA THR A 82 -0.61 4.18 10.12
C THR A 82 0.52 3.48 10.87
N ARG A 83 0.88 3.95 12.06
CA ARG A 83 2.01 3.42 12.86
C ARG A 83 1.60 2.96 14.25
N ALA A 84 0.69 3.65 14.94
CA ALA A 84 0.24 3.25 16.28
C ALA A 84 -0.93 2.25 16.29
N GLY A 85 -1.41 1.82 15.12
CA GLY A 85 -2.42 0.77 14.98
C GLY A 85 -3.84 1.20 15.32
N PHE A 86 -4.13 2.51 15.39
CA PHE A 86 -5.49 2.99 15.62
C PHE A 86 -6.32 2.75 14.37
N SER A 87 -7.37 1.94 14.52
CA SER A 87 -8.38 1.75 13.48
C SER A 87 -9.74 2.15 14.03
N GLU A 88 -10.55 2.79 13.18
CA GLU A 88 -11.95 3.04 13.49
C GLU A 88 -12.74 1.78 13.17
N LYS A 89 -13.43 1.21 14.17
CA LYS A 89 -14.39 0.14 13.93
C LYS A 89 -15.70 0.77 13.47
N GLN A 90 -16.03 0.65 12.18
CA GLN A 90 -17.37 1.00 11.72
C GLN A 90 -18.33 -0.13 12.08
N LYS A 91 -19.30 0.16 12.95
CA LYS A 91 -20.46 -0.70 13.15
C LYS A 91 -21.44 -0.39 12.01
N ILE A 92 -21.43 -1.19 10.96
CA ILE A 92 -22.38 -1.07 9.85
C ILE A 92 -23.65 -1.80 10.29
N GLU A 93 -24.70 -1.05 10.62
CA GLU A 93 -26.01 -1.62 10.91
C GLU A 93 -26.78 -1.81 9.61
N HIS A 94 -27.01 -3.06 9.22
CA HIS A 94 -27.87 -3.40 8.09
C HIS A 94 -29.34 -3.42 8.54
N SER A 95 -29.96 -2.25 8.67
CA SER A 95 -31.42 -2.14 8.77
C SER A 95 -32.00 -1.77 7.40
N GLY A 96 -32.82 -2.63 6.82
CA GLY A 96 -33.57 -2.36 5.60
C GLY A 96 -35.05 -2.67 5.80
N PHE A 97 -35.92 -1.84 5.22
CA PHE A 97 -37.37 -2.09 5.20
C PHE A 97 -37.70 -3.05 4.05
N ILE A 98 -38.34 -4.18 4.36
CA ILE A 98 -38.95 -5.05 3.35
C ILE A 98 -40.43 -5.22 3.76
N ASN A 99 -41.35 -4.67 2.97
CA ASN A 99 -42.80 -4.78 3.15
C ASN A 99 -43.34 -4.43 4.56
N GLY A 100 -42.85 -3.35 5.17
CA GLY A 100 -43.45 -2.78 6.39
C GLY A 100 -43.17 -3.55 7.69
N GLY A 101 -42.38 -4.62 7.66
CA GLY A 101 -41.84 -5.30 8.85
C GLY A 101 -40.39 -4.92 9.11
N GLN A 102 -40.04 -4.67 10.37
CA GLN A 102 -38.65 -4.54 10.79
C GLN A 102 -38.10 -5.93 11.11
N PHE A 103 -37.03 -6.34 10.42
CA PHE A 103 -36.36 -7.62 10.67
C PHE A 103 -34.97 -7.37 11.26
N ASP A 104 -34.65 -8.05 12.36
CA ASP A 104 -33.33 -8.02 13.00
C ASP A 104 -32.43 -9.12 12.40
N LEU A 105 -31.57 -8.72 11.47
CA LEU A 105 -30.65 -9.62 10.77
C LEU A 105 -29.40 -9.97 11.60
N SER A 106 -29.19 -9.32 12.75
CA SER A 106 -28.01 -9.56 13.60
C SER A 106 -27.98 -10.95 14.24
N LYS A 107 -29.10 -11.66 14.20
CA LYS A 107 -29.26 -13.02 14.75
C LYS A 107 -28.93 -14.12 13.75
N LEU A 108 -28.66 -13.79 12.49
CA LEU A 108 -28.32 -14.75 11.44
C LEU A 108 -26.81 -14.98 11.40
N THR A 109 -26.43 -16.22 11.10
CA THR A 109 -25.05 -16.60 10.81
C THR A 109 -24.61 -16.11 9.44
N ASN A 110 -23.30 -16.10 9.17
CA ASN A 110 -22.75 -15.65 7.88
C ASN A 110 -23.26 -16.47 6.68
N GLU A 111 -23.51 -17.77 6.85
CA GLU A 111 -24.02 -18.63 5.78
C GLU A 111 -25.50 -18.37 5.48
N GLU A 112 -26.29 -18.09 6.53
CA GLU A 112 -27.69 -17.68 6.39
C GLU A 112 -27.79 -16.30 5.72
N LEU A 113 -26.87 -15.37 6.03
CA LEU A 113 -26.80 -14.06 5.39
C LEU A 113 -26.45 -14.15 3.89
N LYS A 114 -25.52 -15.02 3.50
CA LYS A 114 -25.20 -15.27 2.09
C LYS A 114 -26.41 -15.84 1.34
N THR A 115 -27.12 -16.77 1.97
CA THR A 115 -28.33 -17.38 1.39
C THR A 115 -29.43 -16.32 1.22
N PHE A 116 -29.64 -15.48 2.23
CA PHE A 116 -30.59 -14.38 2.17
C PHE A 116 -30.25 -13.39 1.05
N GLN A 117 -28.97 -13.01 0.91
CA GLN A 117 -28.51 -12.14 -0.17
C GLN A 117 -28.80 -12.73 -1.56
N ALA A 118 -28.52 -14.03 -1.75
CA ALA A 118 -28.78 -14.71 -3.01
C ALA A 118 -30.28 -14.74 -3.36
N LEU A 119 -31.15 -14.94 -2.37
CA LEU A 119 -32.61 -14.89 -2.55
C LEU A 119 -33.10 -13.50 -2.92
N MET A 120 -32.56 -12.44 -2.31
CA MET A 120 -32.90 -11.06 -2.63
C MET A 120 -32.54 -10.70 -4.09
N VAL A 121 -31.36 -11.10 -4.55
CA VAL A 121 -30.93 -10.90 -5.95
C VAL A 121 -31.83 -11.66 -6.93
N LYS A 122 -32.27 -12.86 -6.55
CA LYS A 122 -33.18 -13.66 -7.38
C LYS A 122 -34.61 -13.09 -7.43
N ALA A 123 -35.06 -12.47 -6.34
CA ALA A 123 -36.40 -11.89 -6.22
C ALA A 123 -36.49 -10.47 -6.79
N SER A 124 -35.37 -9.79 -7.08
CA SER A 124 -35.41 -8.49 -7.73
C SER A 124 -35.84 -8.64 -9.19
N VAL A 125 -36.98 -8.04 -9.53
CA VAL A 125 -37.35 -7.79 -10.94
C VAL A 125 -36.50 -6.61 -11.42
N ALA A 126 -35.80 -6.76 -12.55
CA ALA A 126 -35.07 -5.64 -13.15
C ALA A 126 -36.05 -4.47 -13.38
N PRO A 127 -35.68 -3.22 -13.11
CA PRO A 127 -36.56 -2.09 -13.36
C PRO A 127 -36.89 -2.05 -14.86
N ASP A 128 -38.19 -2.07 -15.18
CA ASP A 128 -38.68 -1.84 -16.55
C ASP A 128 -38.20 -0.45 -16.99
N VAL A 129 -37.30 -0.41 -17.98
CA VAL A 129 -36.82 0.84 -18.57
C VAL A 129 -37.92 1.36 -19.50
N ALA A 130 -38.96 1.97 -18.92
CA ALA A 130 -39.97 2.70 -19.66
C ALA A 130 -39.66 4.20 -19.64
N ASN A 131 -39.07 4.66 -20.75
CA ASN A 131 -38.92 6.07 -21.11
C ASN A 131 -40.32 6.69 -21.42
N PRO A 132 -40.55 7.96 -21.09
CA PRO A 132 -40.40 8.98 -22.12
C PRO A 132 -39.42 10.12 -21.76
#